data_AF-A0A353RBD7-F1
#
_entry.id   AF-A0A353RBD7-F1
#
_cell.length_a   1.000
_cell.length_b   1.000
_cell.length_c   1.000
_cell.angle_alpha   90.00
_cell.angle_beta   90.00
_cell.angle_gamma   90.00
#
_symmetry.space_group_name_H-M   'P 1'
#
loop_
_entity.id
_entity.type
_entity.pdbx_description
1 polymer ?
#
loop_
_entity_poly.entity_id
_entity_poly.type
_entity_poly.pdbx_seq_one_letter_code
_entity_poly.pdbx_strand_id
1 'polypeptide(L)'
;VLGIQETGTAACLKHFAANNQETNRNNNNVIADERTLREIYYRGFEIAVKESSPKTIMTSYNRINGIYTSEDKNLLTDILRYEWEFDGVVMTDWFGGQDAVAQISAGNDLLEPGKRRQRRAIIKAVKNGTLPEWVLNTSVRRILELVSDAPSFTKQAQDQSLTETGNAAIARKAAARGMVLLENRDALPFNDSIQKIALFGVSSYKLVAGGLGSGEVYAAHTVSPAQGLE
;
A
#
# COMPACT_ATOMS: atom_id res chain seq x y z
N VAL A 1 -0.35 -8.20 5.95
CA VAL A 1 -0.20 -9.03 4.73
C VAL A 1 -0.78 -10.42 4.96
N LEU A 2 -0.22 -11.23 5.87
CA LEU A 2 -0.69 -12.60 6.17
C LEU A 2 -2.22 -12.71 6.29
N GLY A 3 -2.85 -11.99 7.22
CA GLY A 3 -4.31 -12.07 7.41
C GLY A 3 -5.16 -11.60 6.22
N ILE A 4 -4.63 -10.77 5.31
CA ILE A 4 -5.34 -10.42 4.05
C ILE A 4 -5.24 -11.60 3.09
N GLN A 5 -4.04 -12.17 2.94
CA GLN A 5 -3.76 -13.25 1.98
C GLN A 5 -4.36 -14.60 2.39
N GLU A 6 -4.60 -14.82 3.68
CA GLU A 6 -5.36 -15.97 4.19
C GLU A 6 -6.79 -16.04 3.62
N THR A 7 -7.37 -14.91 3.21
CA THR A 7 -8.69 -14.86 2.58
C THR A 7 -8.67 -15.16 1.08
N GLY A 8 -7.50 -15.44 0.51
CA GLY A 8 -7.28 -15.55 -0.94
C GLY A 8 -7.13 -14.19 -1.64
N THR A 9 -7.19 -13.07 -0.91
CA THR A 9 -6.99 -11.72 -1.47
C THR A 9 -5.51 -11.34 -1.46
N ALA A 10 -4.98 -10.91 -2.61
CA ALA A 10 -3.60 -10.42 -2.71
C ALA A 10 -3.42 -9.07 -1.99
N ALA A 11 -2.48 -9.00 -1.04
CA ALA A 11 -2.10 -7.72 -0.42
C ALA A 11 -1.11 -6.94 -1.31
N CYS A 12 -1.08 -5.62 -1.15
CA CYS A 12 -0.15 -4.73 -1.83
C CYS A 12 0.62 -3.86 -0.83
N LEU A 13 1.94 -4.05 -0.73
CA LEU A 13 2.79 -3.13 0.04
C LEU A 13 3.00 -1.83 -0.72
N LYS A 14 2.94 -0.69 -0.04
CA LYS A 14 3.12 0.62 -0.67
C LYS A 14 3.63 1.69 0.30
N HIS A 15 4.31 2.74 -0.16
CA HIS A 15 4.79 2.98 -1.53
C HIS A 15 6.31 2.75 -1.57
N PHE A 16 6.77 1.87 -2.45
CA PHE A 16 8.17 1.40 -2.51
C PHE A 16 9.00 2.30 -3.45
N ALA A 17 9.84 3.22 -2.96
CA ALA A 17 10.19 3.51 -1.57
C ALA A 17 10.46 5.01 -1.36
N ALA A 18 10.67 5.41 -0.10
CA ALA A 18 11.00 6.78 0.29
C ALA A 18 9.96 7.85 -0.13
N ASN A 19 8.68 7.47 -0.24
CA ASN A 19 7.58 8.42 -0.45
C ASN A 19 7.14 9.05 0.89
N ASN A 20 7.98 9.93 1.44
CA ASN A 20 7.81 10.48 2.79
C ASN A 20 7.21 11.89 2.84
N GLN A 21 6.85 12.47 1.70
CA GLN A 21 6.21 13.78 1.62
C GLN A 21 5.25 13.86 0.43
N GLU A 22 4.16 14.60 0.60
CA GLU A 22 3.16 14.79 -0.45
C GLU A 22 3.52 15.91 -1.43
N THR A 23 4.22 16.93 -0.94
CA THR A 23 4.61 18.10 -1.74
C THR A 23 5.48 17.66 -2.92
N ASN A 24 4.96 17.87 -4.13
CA ASN A 24 5.60 17.51 -5.39
C ASN A 24 6.03 16.03 -5.49
N ARG A 25 5.32 15.10 -4.82
CA ARG A 25 5.69 13.67 -4.79
C ARG A 25 5.86 13.02 -6.16
N ASN A 26 5.22 13.55 -7.20
CA ASN A 26 5.33 13.07 -8.58
C ASN A 26 6.64 13.46 -9.28
N ASN A 27 7.42 14.39 -8.73
CA ASN A 27 8.63 14.90 -9.37
C ASN A 27 9.81 15.14 -8.43
N ASN A 28 9.60 15.13 -7.11
CA ASN A 28 10.68 15.34 -6.16
C ASN A 28 11.74 14.23 -6.29
N ASN A 29 12.95 14.56 -5.85
CA ASN A 29 14.07 13.64 -5.83
C ASN A 29 14.58 13.52 -4.41
N VAL A 30 14.44 12.33 -3.84
CA VAL A 30 14.99 12.00 -2.53
C VAL A 30 16.46 11.70 -2.69
N ILE A 31 17.31 12.48 -2.03
CA ILE A 31 18.76 12.25 -1.99
C ILE A 31 19.08 11.55 -0.67
N ALA A 32 19.52 10.30 -0.75
CA ALA A 32 19.87 9.49 0.39
C ALA A 32 20.99 8.51 0.02
N ASP A 33 21.95 8.34 0.91
CA ASP A 33 22.98 7.31 0.75
C ASP A 33 22.39 5.91 0.93
N GLU A 34 23.09 4.89 0.41
CA GLU A 34 22.62 3.50 0.43
C GLU A 34 22.40 2.98 1.84
N ARG A 35 23.23 3.38 2.81
CA ARG A 35 23.08 2.94 4.20
C ARG A 35 21.76 3.44 4.78
N THR A 36 21.46 4.72 4.60
CA THR A 36 20.18 5.30 5.02
C THR A 36 19.00 4.61 4.32
N LEU A 37 19.10 4.35 3.02
CA LEU A 37 18.07 3.63 2.27
C LEU A 37 17.84 2.23 2.85
N ARG A 38 18.89 1.45 3.07
CA ARG A 38 18.80 0.07 3.58
C ARG A 38 18.34 -0.01 5.03
N GLU A 39 18.90 0.82 5.91
CA GLU A 39 18.62 0.75 7.35
C GLU A 39 17.26 1.34 7.73
N ILE A 40 16.75 2.33 6.98
CA ILE A 40 15.53 3.06 7.32
C ILE A 40 14.41 2.80 6.32
N TYR A 41 14.60 3.21 5.06
CA TYR A 41 13.49 3.31 4.11
C TYR A 41 13.10 1.96 3.48
N TYR A 42 14.06 1.06 3.32
CA TYR A 42 13.88 -0.26 2.74
C TYR A 42 13.58 -1.31 3.80
N ARG A 43 14.06 -1.11 5.03
CA ARG A 43 14.03 -2.13 6.08
C ARG A 43 12.62 -2.65 6.38
N GLY A 44 11.62 -1.77 6.44
CA GLY A 44 10.23 -2.18 6.65
C GLY A 44 9.68 -3.03 5.50
N PHE A 45 10.05 -2.72 4.25
CA PHE A 45 9.67 -3.51 3.09
C PHE A 45 10.40 -4.85 3.06
N GLU A 46 11.70 -4.87 3.35
CA GLU A 46 12.49 -6.11 3.42
C GLU A 46 11.87 -7.10 4.42
N ILE A 47 11.56 -6.62 5.63
CA ILE A 47 10.90 -7.41 6.68
C ILE A 47 9.56 -7.95 6.14
N ALA A 48 8.71 -7.07 5.60
CA ALA A 48 7.41 -7.49 5.10
C ALA A 48 7.51 -8.49 3.94
N VAL A 49 8.47 -8.34 3.03
CA VAL A 49 8.72 -9.28 1.93
C VAL A 49 9.11 -10.65 2.48
N LYS A 50 10.13 -10.70 3.34
CA LYS A 50 10.70 -11.95 3.85
C LYS A 50 9.78 -12.69 4.83
N GLU A 51 9.02 -11.95 5.63
CA GLU A 51 8.21 -12.55 6.69
C GLU A 51 6.76 -12.85 6.27
N SER A 52 6.28 -12.25 5.17
CA SER A 52 4.87 -12.38 4.80
C SER A 52 4.57 -12.63 3.33
N SER A 53 5.59 -12.69 2.47
CA SER A 53 5.48 -13.00 1.04
C SER A 53 4.29 -12.29 0.37
N PRO A 54 4.29 -10.94 0.36
CA PRO A 54 3.21 -10.18 -0.26
C PRO A 54 3.11 -10.54 -1.75
N LYS A 55 1.89 -10.69 -2.26
CA LYS A 55 1.67 -11.03 -3.67
C LYS A 55 1.95 -9.85 -4.60
N THR A 56 1.87 -8.62 -4.09
CA THR A 56 2.12 -7.42 -4.88
C THR A 56 2.84 -6.31 -4.10
N ILE A 57 3.56 -5.45 -4.83
CA ILE A 57 4.19 -4.23 -4.30
C ILE A 57 3.92 -3.07 -5.26
N MET A 58 3.60 -1.89 -4.72
CA MET A 58 3.40 -0.67 -5.48
C MET A 58 4.61 0.26 -5.32
N THR A 59 5.19 0.65 -6.44
CA THR A 59 6.30 1.61 -6.48
C THR A 59 5.82 3.03 -6.16
N SER A 60 6.67 3.84 -5.54
CA SER A 60 6.37 5.23 -5.22
C SER A 60 6.38 6.16 -6.44
N TYR A 61 5.89 7.38 -6.22
CA TYR A 61 5.89 8.45 -7.21
C TYR A 61 7.25 9.12 -7.42
N ASN A 62 8.04 9.25 -6.34
CA ASN A 62 9.23 10.08 -6.33
C ASN A 62 10.40 9.44 -7.08
N ARG A 63 11.45 10.25 -7.25
CA ARG A 63 12.78 9.76 -7.60
C ARG A 63 13.57 9.45 -6.32
N ILE A 64 14.49 8.49 -6.41
CA ILE A 64 15.57 8.29 -5.44
C ILE A 64 16.87 8.46 -6.22
N ASN A 65 17.73 9.37 -5.74
CA ASN A 65 19.03 9.65 -6.35
C ASN A 65 18.98 9.87 -7.88
N GLY A 66 17.91 10.51 -8.36
CA GLY A 66 17.72 10.92 -9.76
C GLY A 66 16.86 9.98 -10.63
N ILE A 67 16.53 8.77 -10.16
CA ILE A 67 15.77 7.78 -10.94
C ILE A 67 14.38 7.59 -10.33
N TYR A 68 13.33 7.57 -11.15
CA TYR A 68 11.99 7.23 -10.66
C TYR A 68 11.99 5.81 -10.10
N THR A 69 11.40 5.60 -8.93
CA THR A 69 11.39 4.27 -8.31
C THR A 69 10.69 3.21 -9.18
N SER A 70 9.72 3.62 -10.01
CA SER A 70 9.07 2.73 -10.97
C SER A 70 9.96 2.29 -12.15
N GLU A 71 11.08 2.97 -12.37
CA GLU A 71 12.03 2.80 -13.49
C GLU A 71 13.42 2.35 -13.00
N ASP A 72 13.59 2.14 -11.69
CA ASP A 72 14.88 1.83 -11.08
C ASP A 72 15.11 0.32 -11.03
N LYS A 73 15.96 -0.19 -11.95
CA LYS A 73 16.32 -1.61 -12.00
C LYS A 73 17.05 -2.08 -10.74
N ASN A 74 17.92 -1.24 -10.16
CA ASN A 74 18.64 -1.61 -8.95
C ASN A 74 17.66 -1.80 -7.79
N LEU A 75 16.66 -0.93 -7.67
CA LEU A 75 15.62 -1.07 -6.65
C LEU A 75 14.70 -2.28 -6.90
N LEU A 76 14.15 -2.41 -8.11
CA LEU A 76 13.04 -3.34 -8.38
C LEU A 76 13.48 -4.74 -8.81
N THR A 77 14.70 -4.89 -9.31
CA THR A 77 15.24 -6.18 -9.74
C THR A 77 16.38 -6.60 -8.83
N ASP A 78 17.43 -5.80 -8.71
CA ASP A 78 18.63 -6.25 -8.01
C ASP A 78 18.37 -6.40 -6.50
N ILE A 79 17.85 -5.37 -5.83
CA ILE A 79 17.50 -5.44 -4.41
C ILE A 79 16.23 -6.28 -4.20
N LEU A 80 15.10 -5.86 -4.78
CA LEU A 80 13.82 -6.46 -4.44
C LEU A 80 13.73 -7.94 -4.85
N ARG A 81 14.17 -8.31 -6.05
CA ARG A 81 13.99 -9.67 -6.58
C ARG A 81 15.20 -10.56 -6.34
N TYR A 82 16.42 -10.06 -6.48
CA TYR A 82 17.60 -10.90 -6.31
C TYR A 82 18.07 -10.96 -4.85
N GLU A 83 18.12 -9.84 -4.12
CA GLU A 83 18.53 -9.88 -2.71
C GLU A 83 17.41 -10.32 -1.77
N TRP A 84 16.16 -9.91 -2.01
CA TRP A 84 15.03 -10.23 -1.11
C TRP A 84 14.12 -11.33 -1.64
N GLU A 85 14.44 -11.90 -2.81
CA GLU A 85 13.72 -13.04 -3.39
C GLU A 85 12.23 -12.79 -3.63
N PHE A 86 11.83 -11.54 -3.91
CA PHE A 86 10.44 -11.21 -4.23
C PHE A 86 10.03 -11.78 -5.60
N ASP A 87 9.04 -12.66 -5.60
CA ASP A 87 8.52 -13.35 -6.78
C ASP A 87 7.20 -12.76 -7.33
N GLY A 88 6.55 -11.89 -6.56
CA GLY A 88 5.26 -11.29 -6.89
C GLY A 88 5.29 -10.22 -7.99
N VAL A 89 4.15 -9.52 -8.11
CA VAL A 89 3.91 -8.46 -9.09
C VAL A 89 4.31 -7.10 -8.53
N VAL A 90 5.11 -6.35 -9.28
CA VAL A 90 5.35 -4.93 -9.02
C VAL A 90 4.41 -4.09 -9.89
N MET A 91 3.77 -3.09 -9.30
CA MET A 91 2.92 -2.14 -10.02
C MET A 91 3.35 -0.68 -9.79
N THR A 92 2.98 0.22 -10.70
CA THR A 92 3.13 1.66 -10.45
C THR A 92 2.08 2.16 -9.46
N ASP A 93 2.41 3.19 -8.68
CA ASP A 93 1.36 4.10 -8.21
C ASP A 93 0.65 4.76 -9.41
N TRP A 94 -0.51 5.37 -9.19
CA TRP A 94 -1.41 5.79 -10.26
C TRP A 94 -0.77 6.88 -11.08
N PHE A 95 -0.45 6.57 -12.34
CA PHE A 95 0.30 7.44 -13.24
C PHE A 95 1.75 7.70 -12.85
N GLY A 96 2.33 6.90 -11.95
CA GLY A 96 3.72 7.01 -11.52
C GLY A 96 4.73 6.78 -12.66
N GLY A 97 5.89 7.43 -12.54
CA GLY A 97 6.95 7.42 -13.54
C GLY A 97 6.62 8.13 -14.86
N GLN A 98 7.47 7.92 -15.85
CA GLN A 98 7.49 8.68 -17.09
C GLN A 98 7.65 7.79 -18.34
N ASP A 99 8.55 6.80 -18.31
CA ASP A 99 8.86 5.94 -19.45
C ASP A 99 8.38 4.50 -19.23
N ALA A 100 7.36 4.11 -20.00
CA ALA A 100 6.77 2.78 -19.92
C ALA A 100 7.73 1.64 -20.26
N VAL A 101 8.68 1.88 -21.16
CA VAL A 101 9.66 0.85 -21.57
C VAL A 101 10.70 0.68 -20.48
N ALA A 102 11.15 1.78 -19.87
CA ALA A 102 12.06 1.75 -18.71
C ALA A 102 11.40 1.06 -17.51
N GLN A 103 10.11 1.32 -17.24
CA GLN A 103 9.36 0.68 -16.16
C GLN A 103 9.35 -0.85 -16.29
N ILE A 104 8.94 -1.36 -17.46
CA ILE A 104 8.93 -2.81 -17.73
C ILE A 104 10.35 -3.39 -17.63
N SER A 105 11.35 -2.68 -18.19
CA SER A 105 12.76 -3.12 -18.16
C SER A 105 13.36 -3.16 -16.76
N ALA A 106 12.91 -2.30 -15.86
CA ALA A 106 13.34 -2.25 -14.47
C ALA A 106 12.76 -3.38 -13.62
N GLY A 107 11.70 -4.05 -14.09
CA GLY A 107 10.99 -5.08 -13.34
C GLY A 107 9.67 -4.62 -12.71
N ASN A 108 9.13 -3.48 -13.14
CA ASN A 108 7.79 -3.02 -12.82
C ASN A 108 6.79 -3.61 -13.82
N ASP A 109 5.97 -4.55 -13.37
CA ASP A 109 5.21 -5.43 -14.27
C ASP A 109 3.90 -4.79 -14.75
N LEU A 110 3.21 -4.05 -13.87
CA LEU A 110 1.85 -3.55 -14.10
C LEU A 110 1.76 -2.02 -13.99
N LEU A 111 1.43 -1.36 -15.11
CA LEU A 111 1.37 0.10 -15.20
C LEU A 111 -0.06 0.59 -14.97
N GLU A 112 -0.31 1.16 -13.79
CA GLU A 112 -1.62 1.60 -13.32
C GLU A 112 -1.82 3.13 -13.47
N PRO A 113 -3.05 3.60 -13.78
CA PRO A 113 -4.21 2.83 -14.27
C PRO A 113 -4.11 2.53 -15.79
N GLY A 114 -2.94 2.73 -16.38
CA GLY A 114 -2.68 2.53 -17.80
C GLY A 114 -3.06 3.71 -18.69
N LYS A 115 -2.22 3.98 -19.70
CA LYS A 115 -2.46 4.99 -20.74
C LYS A 115 -2.27 4.39 -22.13
N ARG A 116 -3.09 4.81 -23.10
CA ARG A 116 -2.94 4.41 -24.52
C ARG A 116 -1.53 4.69 -25.06
N ARG A 117 -0.86 5.75 -24.60
CA ARG A 117 0.53 6.06 -24.98
C ARG A 117 1.54 5.03 -24.48
N GLN A 118 1.40 4.53 -23.25
CA GLN A 118 2.30 3.54 -22.66
C GLN A 118 2.21 2.23 -23.44
N ARG A 119 0.98 1.75 -23.69
CA ARG A 119 0.75 0.55 -24.53
C ARG A 119 1.39 0.67 -25.92
N ARG A 120 1.20 1.81 -26.60
CA ARG A 120 1.82 2.04 -27.93
C ARG A 120 3.34 2.04 -27.86
N ALA A 121 3.92 2.64 -26.82
CA ALA A 121 5.36 2.67 -26.61
C ALA A 121 5.94 1.25 -26.40
N ILE A 122 5.32 0.46 -25.53
CA ILE A 122 5.73 -0.94 -25.27
C ILE A 122 5.64 -1.78 -26.54
N ILE A 123 4.51 -1.74 -27.26
CA ILE A 123 4.35 -2.50 -28.53
C ILE A 123 5.43 -2.10 -29.55
N LYS A 124 5.69 -0.80 -29.68
CA LYS A 124 6.73 -0.30 -30.60
C LYS A 124 8.12 -0.79 -30.18
N ALA A 125 8.42 -0.75 -28.89
CA ALA A 125 9.71 -1.14 -28.33
C ALA A 125 10.00 -2.65 -28.49
N VAL A 126 8.98 -3.49 -28.34
CA VAL A 126 9.11 -4.93 -28.64
C VAL A 126 9.33 -5.15 -30.13
N LYS A 127 8.49 -4.55 -30.98
CA LYS A 127 8.58 -4.72 -32.44
C LYS A 127 9.90 -4.25 -33.04
N ASN A 128 10.54 -3.22 -32.46
CA ASN A 128 11.81 -2.70 -32.94
C ASN A 128 13.03 -3.25 -32.17
N GLY A 129 12.84 -4.17 -31.21
CA GLY A 129 13.90 -4.83 -30.46
C GLY A 129 14.54 -4.00 -29.34
N THR A 130 14.07 -2.77 -29.07
CA THR A 130 14.58 -1.95 -27.94
C THR A 130 14.09 -2.44 -26.58
N LEU A 131 13.00 -3.22 -26.55
CA LEU A 131 12.58 -4.01 -25.41
C LEU A 131 12.57 -5.49 -25.82
N PRO A 132 13.45 -6.33 -25.26
CA PRO A 132 13.41 -7.75 -25.57
C PRO A 132 12.08 -8.38 -25.15
N GLU A 133 11.47 -9.19 -26.02
CA GLU A 133 10.14 -9.77 -25.78
C GLU A 133 10.10 -10.64 -24.51
N TRP A 134 11.19 -11.31 -24.16
CA TRP A 134 11.27 -12.12 -22.94
C TRP A 134 11.13 -11.28 -21.65
N VAL A 135 11.52 -9.99 -21.68
CA VAL A 135 11.33 -9.07 -20.56
C VAL A 135 9.84 -8.80 -20.37
N LEU A 136 9.13 -8.49 -21.47
CA LEU A 136 7.67 -8.32 -21.42
C LEU A 136 6.97 -9.61 -20.97
N ASN A 137 7.38 -10.76 -21.51
CA ASN A 137 6.81 -12.06 -21.14
C ASN A 137 7.02 -12.39 -19.65
N THR A 138 8.12 -11.94 -19.06
CA THR A 138 8.37 -12.11 -17.62
C THR A 138 7.32 -11.37 -16.79
N SER A 139 7.03 -10.11 -17.12
CA SER A 139 5.98 -9.33 -16.44
C SER A 139 4.59 -9.92 -16.67
N VAL A 140 4.28 -10.32 -17.91
CA VAL A 140 3.00 -10.99 -18.23
C VAL A 140 2.84 -12.27 -17.41
N ARG A 141 3.88 -13.11 -17.31
CA ARG A 141 3.83 -14.35 -16.52
C ARG A 141 3.47 -14.08 -15.06
N ARG A 142 4.15 -13.15 -14.40
CA ARG A 142 3.88 -12.79 -12.99
C ARG A 142 2.44 -12.29 -12.79
N ILE A 143 1.95 -11.47 -13.72
CA ILE A 143 0.56 -10.98 -13.68
C ILE A 143 -0.42 -12.15 -13.85
N LEU A 144 -0.16 -13.07 -14.79
CA LEU A 144 -1.03 -14.22 -15.01
C LEU A 144 -1.01 -15.20 -13.84
N GLU A 145 0.13 -15.40 -13.18
CA GLU A 145 0.25 -16.19 -11.93
C GLU A 145 -0.57 -15.55 -10.81
N LEU A 146 -0.50 -14.22 -10.65
CA LEU A 146 -1.33 -13.50 -9.69
C LEU A 146 -2.83 -13.65 -10.01
N VAL A 147 -3.20 -13.49 -11.28
CA VAL A 147 -4.60 -13.59 -11.72
C VAL A 147 -5.13 -15.01 -11.60
N SER A 148 -4.32 -16.03 -11.88
CA SER A 148 -4.77 -17.43 -11.79
C SER A 148 -5.15 -17.85 -10.37
N ASP A 149 -4.50 -17.25 -9.37
CA ASP A 149 -4.78 -17.48 -7.96
C ASP A 149 -5.95 -16.63 -7.43
N ALA A 150 -6.37 -15.60 -8.17
CA ALA A 150 -7.35 -14.63 -7.69
C ALA A 150 -8.77 -15.24 -7.62
N PRO A 151 -9.59 -14.89 -6.60
CA PRO A 151 -10.97 -15.37 -6.46
C PRO A 151 -11.85 -15.14 -7.69
N SER A 152 -11.61 -14.04 -8.42
CA SER A 152 -12.34 -13.71 -9.65
C SER A 152 -12.06 -14.69 -10.79
N PHE A 153 -10.87 -15.29 -10.83
CA PHE A 153 -10.49 -16.28 -11.83
C PHE A 153 -10.88 -17.70 -11.39
N THR A 154 -10.62 -18.06 -10.13
CA THR A 154 -10.95 -19.38 -9.58
C THR A 154 -12.46 -19.58 -9.34
N LYS A 155 -13.25 -18.50 -9.46
CA LYS A 155 -14.70 -18.47 -9.17
C LYS A 155 -15.02 -18.94 -7.75
N GLN A 156 -14.09 -18.67 -6.82
CA GLN A 156 -14.32 -18.96 -5.41
C GLN A 156 -15.51 -18.13 -4.91
N ALA A 157 -16.43 -18.75 -4.19
CA ALA A 157 -17.53 -18.05 -3.56
C ALA A 157 -16.97 -17.01 -2.57
N GLN A 158 -17.60 -15.83 -2.52
CA GLN A 158 -17.24 -14.84 -1.52
C GLN A 158 -17.44 -15.42 -0.12
N ASP A 159 -16.47 -15.18 0.76
CA ASP A 159 -16.58 -15.57 2.16
C ASP A 159 -17.72 -14.78 2.81
N GLN A 160 -18.82 -15.46 3.09
CA GLN A 160 -20.00 -14.90 3.75
C GLN A 160 -19.87 -14.86 5.28
N SER A 161 -18.76 -15.33 5.85
CA SER A 161 -18.53 -15.30 7.31
C SER A 161 -18.25 -13.88 7.83
N LEU A 162 -17.85 -12.96 6.94
CA LEU A 162 -17.61 -11.57 7.27
C LEU A 162 -18.93 -10.80 7.38
N THR A 163 -19.39 -10.61 8.62
CA THR A 163 -20.54 -9.76 8.93
C THR A 163 -20.08 -8.34 9.27
N GLU A 164 -20.94 -7.35 9.01
CA GLU A 164 -20.70 -5.96 9.42
C GLU A 164 -20.41 -5.88 10.94
N THR A 165 -21.20 -6.60 11.74
CA THR A 165 -21.04 -6.68 13.20
C THR A 165 -19.68 -7.27 13.61
N GLY A 166 -19.23 -8.34 12.95
CA GLY A 166 -17.92 -8.94 13.21
C GLY A 166 -16.76 -7.99 12.91
N ASN A 167 -16.81 -7.31 11.75
CA ASN A 167 -15.80 -6.34 11.35
C ASN A 167 -15.80 -5.11 12.28
N ALA A 168 -16.97 -4.62 12.69
CA ALA A 168 -17.09 -3.53 13.64
C ALA A 168 -16.47 -3.88 15.01
N ALA A 169 -16.65 -5.10 15.49
CA ALA A 169 -16.04 -5.57 16.74
C ALA A 169 -14.50 -5.62 16.66
N ILE A 170 -13.95 -6.07 15.53
CA ILE A 170 -12.50 -6.06 15.28
C ILE A 170 -11.98 -4.63 15.22
N ALA A 171 -12.66 -3.73 14.49
CA ALA A 171 -12.28 -2.32 14.39
C ALA A 171 -12.28 -1.64 15.76
N ARG A 172 -13.31 -1.87 16.59
CA ARG A 172 -13.38 -1.34 17.96
C ARG A 172 -12.23 -1.86 18.84
N LYS A 173 -11.90 -3.15 18.74
CA LYS A 173 -10.79 -3.76 19.49
C LYS A 173 -9.44 -3.18 19.07
N ALA A 174 -9.23 -2.99 17.76
CA ALA A 174 -8.02 -2.36 17.24
C ALA A 174 -7.89 -0.91 17.72
N ALA A 175 -8.98 -0.12 17.64
CA ALA A 175 -9.01 1.25 18.14
C ALA A 175 -8.68 1.33 19.62
N ALA A 176 -9.30 0.48 20.46
CA ALA A 176 -9.03 0.45 21.90
C ALA A 176 -7.57 0.11 22.24
N ARG A 177 -6.93 -0.76 21.46
CA ARG A 177 -5.50 -1.13 21.64
C ARG A 177 -4.53 -0.11 21.03
N GLY A 178 -5.01 0.77 20.16
CA GLY A 178 -4.20 1.81 19.52
C GLY A 178 -4.20 3.14 20.28
N MET A 179 -5.04 3.31 21.30
CA MET A 179 -5.04 4.51 22.13
C MET A 179 -3.77 4.58 22.99
N VAL A 180 -3.14 5.75 23.03
CA VAL A 180 -1.97 6.03 23.86
C VAL A 180 -2.34 7.06 24.91
N LEU A 181 -2.26 6.68 26.18
CA LEU A 181 -2.44 7.60 27.31
C LEU A 181 -1.17 8.43 27.48
N LEU A 182 -1.21 9.70 27.06
CA LEU A 182 -0.06 10.60 27.11
C LEU A 182 0.19 11.17 28.50
N GLU A 183 -0.86 11.48 29.25
CA GLU A 183 -0.80 12.07 30.59
C GLU A 183 -1.98 11.59 31.43
N ASN A 184 -1.73 11.31 32.71
CA ASN A 184 -2.78 11.01 33.69
C ASN A 184 -2.34 11.47 35.08
N ARG A 185 -3.05 12.46 35.64
CA ARG A 185 -2.85 12.95 37.01
C ARG A 185 -4.05 12.57 37.87
N ASP A 186 -4.20 11.26 38.09
CA ASP A 186 -5.35 10.66 38.80
C ASP A 186 -6.72 11.08 38.23
N ALA A 187 -6.77 11.33 36.91
CA ALA A 187 -7.96 11.81 36.21
C ALA A 187 -8.72 10.68 35.51
N LEU A 188 -8.02 9.61 35.12
CA LEU A 188 -8.57 8.43 34.46
C LEU A 188 -8.16 7.14 35.19
N PRO A 189 -9.00 6.09 35.16
CA PRO A 189 -10.34 6.06 34.57
C PRO A 189 -11.32 6.93 35.37
N PHE A 190 -12.43 7.35 34.76
CA PHE A 190 -13.50 8.02 35.51
C PHE A 190 -14.01 7.11 36.61
N ASN A 191 -14.32 7.69 37.76
CA ASN A 191 -15.00 6.97 38.81
C ASN A 191 -16.51 6.90 38.53
N ASP A 192 -17.19 5.92 39.11
CA ASP A 192 -18.63 5.73 38.91
C ASP A 192 -19.48 6.87 39.52
N SER A 193 -18.90 7.72 40.37
CA SER A 193 -19.58 8.89 40.93
C SER A 193 -19.70 10.07 39.96
N ILE A 194 -18.95 10.07 38.85
CA ILE A 194 -19.07 11.06 37.78
C ILE A 194 -20.32 10.73 36.95
N GLN A 195 -21.39 11.50 37.18
CA GLN A 195 -22.68 11.35 36.51
C GLN A 195 -22.93 12.41 35.43
N LYS A 196 -22.04 13.41 35.32
CA LYS A 196 -22.18 14.53 34.40
C LYS A 196 -20.85 14.81 33.73
N ILE A 197 -20.83 14.70 32.41
CA ILE A 197 -19.66 14.98 31.58
C ILE A 197 -19.99 16.18 30.70
N ALA A 198 -19.18 17.23 30.79
CA ALA A 198 -19.23 18.34 29.85
C ALA A 198 -18.26 18.07 28.70
N LEU A 199 -18.80 17.81 27.51
CA LEU A 199 -18.02 17.45 26.34
C LEU A 199 -17.77 18.70 25.47
N PHE A 200 -16.50 18.99 25.18
CA PHE A 200 -16.08 20.19 24.44
C PHE A 200 -15.44 19.83 23.09
N GLY A 201 -15.44 20.80 22.17
CA GLY A 201 -14.79 20.70 20.86
C GLY A 201 -15.67 20.06 19.77
N VAL A 202 -15.50 20.50 18.52
CA VAL A 202 -16.34 20.05 17.39
C VAL A 202 -16.22 18.56 17.09
N SER A 203 -15.06 17.97 17.35
CA SER A 203 -14.81 16.54 17.11
C SER A 203 -15.55 15.61 18.06
N SER A 204 -16.19 16.16 19.10
CA SER A 204 -17.02 15.39 20.01
C SER A 204 -18.33 14.89 19.39
N TYR A 205 -18.88 15.63 18.41
CA TYR A 205 -20.08 15.26 17.65
C TYR A 205 -19.83 15.16 16.13
N LYS A 206 -18.72 15.72 15.62
CA LYS A 206 -18.24 15.56 14.24
C LYS A 206 -16.89 14.85 14.23
N LEU A 207 -16.92 13.56 14.54
CA LEU A 207 -15.72 12.73 14.66
C LEU A 207 -14.94 12.65 13.34
N VAL A 208 -13.61 12.73 13.43
CA VAL A 208 -12.70 12.38 12.32
C VAL A 208 -12.31 10.91 12.49
N ALA A 209 -13.02 10.02 11.78
CA ALA A 209 -12.80 8.57 11.89
C ALA A 209 -11.59 8.06 11.09
N GLY A 210 -11.06 8.88 10.17
CA GLY A 210 -9.93 8.56 9.32
C GLY A 210 -9.45 9.77 8.52
N GLY A 211 -8.32 9.59 7.81
CA GLY A 211 -7.82 10.57 6.86
C GLY A 211 -8.59 10.57 5.53
N LEU A 212 -8.22 11.47 4.63
CA LEU A 212 -8.83 11.64 3.30
C LEU A 212 -7.96 11.02 2.19
N GLY A 213 -8.47 11.04 0.95
CA GLY A 213 -7.74 10.62 -0.24
C GLY A 213 -8.01 9.15 -0.60
N SER A 214 -7.05 8.48 -1.25
CA SER A 214 -7.26 7.09 -1.71
C SER A 214 -7.36 6.06 -0.58
N GLY A 215 -7.00 6.42 0.65
CA GLY A 215 -7.19 5.61 1.84
C GLY A 215 -8.50 5.87 2.59
N GLU A 216 -9.36 6.76 2.09
CA GLU A 216 -10.66 7.04 2.69
C GLU A 216 -11.61 5.83 2.57
N VAL A 217 -12.39 5.58 3.63
CA VAL A 217 -13.37 4.49 3.69
C VAL A 217 -14.76 5.06 3.97
N TYR A 218 -15.72 4.70 3.12
CA TYR A 218 -17.13 4.99 3.34
C TYR A 218 -17.72 3.95 4.29
N ALA A 219 -17.60 4.21 5.59
CA ALA A 219 -18.14 3.34 6.64
C ALA A 219 -19.68 3.35 6.66
N ALA A 220 -20.28 2.19 6.97
CA ALA A 220 -21.74 2.08 7.13
C ALA A 220 -22.27 3.00 8.25
N HIS A 221 -21.49 3.17 9.32
CA HIS A 221 -21.75 4.12 10.38
C HIS A 221 -20.45 4.53 11.09
N THR A 222 -20.49 5.65 11.81
CA THR A 222 -19.44 6.08 12.73
C THR A 222 -20.09 6.54 14.03
N VAL A 223 -19.46 6.26 15.17
CA VAL A 223 -19.97 6.63 16.50
C VAL A 223 -19.07 7.74 17.05
N SER A 224 -19.62 8.94 17.18
CA SER A 224 -18.93 10.08 17.80
C SER A 224 -18.77 9.88 19.32
N PRO A 225 -17.82 10.57 19.97
CA PRO A 225 -17.69 10.54 21.42
C PRO A 225 -18.98 10.88 22.18
N ALA A 226 -19.78 11.84 21.68
CA ALA A 226 -21.07 12.18 22.27
C ALA A 226 -22.04 10.99 22.24
N GLN A 227 -22.20 10.36 21.08
CA GLN A 227 -23.06 9.18 20.91
C GLN A 227 -22.57 7.95 21.69
N GLY A 228 -21.25 7.82 21.89
CA GLY A 228 -20.69 6.69 22.63
C GLY A 228 -20.80 6.81 24.16
N LEU A 229 -21.11 8.00 24.68
CA LEU A 229 -21.34 8.27 26.11
C LEU A 229 -22.83 8.22 26.49
N GLU A 230 -23.74 8.30 25.51
CA GLU A 230 -25.18 8.06 25.67
C GLU A 230 -25.49 6.57 25.86
#